data_AF-A0A2M8BVL9-F1
#
_entry.id   AF-A0A2M8BVL9-F1
#
_cell.length_a   1.000
_cell.length_b   1.000
_cell.length_c   1.000
_cell.angle_alpha   90.00
_cell.angle_beta   90.00
_cell.angle_gamma   90.00
#
_symmetry.space_group_name_H-M   'P 1'
#
loop_
_entity.id
_entity.type
_entity.pdbx_description
1 polymer ?
#
loop_
_entity_poly.entity_id
_entity_poly.type
_entity_poly.pdbx_seq_one_letter_code
_entity_poly.pdbx_strand_id
1 'polypeptide(L)'
;MEKLLSKIIISILEGKDYRPYVLATINKRFIDNAYVLLEKVYTAKRANKGVDWWLTNLIERGETKNEVLWFGGLNNKTVTNMMGTSRKEVCIELGKQNVKSLEMLIKEFATDTLPRILVSIVWKNEKVELNEIESLILVNTISAMKLSVQGGAWSEVGKKTEKELLYSIFELLGVKPTQYVLVFEEMKRKGLVENREIDGIIFSDDNRRALQIELKLLGIGNPEIADEALARKVDLFLIDRLTPMMIEEARKLNIRVIELRSKNALFEIYDFLRVHDVTVNKPNKIDFKKDIPEILEKYNEELERDRILQKVKKLCLKNK
;
A
#
# COMPACT_ATOMS: atom_id res chain seq x y z
N MET A 1 0.21 3.32 12.28
CA MET A 1 1.11 3.21 11.12
C MET A 1 2.31 4.14 11.23
N GLU A 2 2.10 5.41 11.60
CA GLU A 2 3.17 6.42 11.75
C GLU A 2 4.38 5.94 12.58
N LYS A 3 4.13 5.27 13.72
CA LYS A 3 5.20 4.71 14.57
C LYS A 3 6.10 3.66 13.91
N LEU A 4 5.68 3.08 12.78
CA LEU A 4 6.47 2.08 12.02
C LEU A 4 7.06 2.65 10.73
N LEU A 5 6.56 3.80 10.25
CA LEU A 5 6.97 4.39 9.00
C LEU A 5 8.41 4.89 9.03
N SER A 6 8.78 5.61 10.10
CA SER A 6 10.17 6.00 10.34
C SER A 6 11.10 4.79 10.37
N LYS A 7 10.68 3.69 11.04
CA LYS A 7 11.47 2.45 11.09
C LYS A 7 11.64 1.80 9.71
N ILE A 8 10.62 1.85 8.88
CA ILE A 8 10.67 1.36 7.49
C ILE A 8 11.67 2.19 6.69
N ILE A 9 11.54 3.52 6.68
CA ILE A 9 12.44 4.44 5.96
C ILE A 9 13.88 4.28 6.43
N ILE A 10 14.11 4.25 7.76
CA ILE A 10 15.44 4.02 8.34
C ILE A 10 16.01 2.68 7.84
N SER A 11 15.22 1.62 7.87
CA SER A 11 15.68 0.30 7.41
C SER A 11 16.08 0.33 5.94
N ILE A 12 15.29 0.99 5.09
CA ILE A 12 15.60 1.14 3.67
C ILE A 12 16.91 1.90 3.47
N LEU A 13 17.06 3.06 4.12
CA LEU A 13 18.26 3.89 3.99
C LEU A 13 19.53 3.25 4.58
N GLU A 14 19.38 2.36 5.57
CA GLU A 14 20.47 1.53 6.11
C GLU A 14 20.79 0.30 5.22
N GLY A 15 20.05 0.09 4.11
CA GLY A 15 20.19 -1.07 3.23
C GLY A 15 19.68 -2.38 3.84
N LYS A 16 18.74 -2.31 4.79
CA LYS A 16 18.14 -3.45 5.51
C LYS A 16 16.74 -3.77 5.00
N ASP A 17 16.26 -4.97 5.30
CA ASP A 17 14.91 -5.38 4.93
C ASP A 17 13.85 -4.77 5.88
N TYR A 18 12.93 -3.98 5.31
CA TYR A 18 11.85 -3.33 6.06
C TYR A 18 10.58 -4.20 6.16
N ARG A 19 10.51 -5.31 5.39
CA ARG A 19 9.33 -6.19 5.35
C ARG A 19 8.86 -6.70 6.72
N PRO A 20 9.72 -6.99 7.71
CA PRO A 20 9.26 -7.37 9.05
C PRO A 20 8.33 -6.33 9.69
N TYR A 21 8.53 -5.03 9.45
CA TYR A 21 7.65 -3.97 9.96
C TYR A 21 6.30 -3.93 9.23
N VAL A 22 6.29 -4.25 7.93
CA VAL A 22 5.05 -4.38 7.15
C VAL A 22 4.26 -5.60 7.61
N LEU A 23 4.93 -6.74 7.81
CA LEU A 23 4.31 -7.95 8.35
C LEU A 23 3.75 -7.74 9.75
N ALA A 24 4.44 -7.01 10.62
CA ALA A 24 3.92 -6.63 11.93
C ALA A 24 2.63 -5.80 11.83
N THR A 25 2.57 -4.86 10.88
CA THR A 25 1.36 -4.06 10.59
C THR A 25 0.20 -4.94 10.11
N ILE A 26 0.47 -5.85 9.18
CA ILE A 26 -0.49 -6.83 8.67
C ILE A 26 -1.03 -7.71 9.80
N ASN A 27 -0.15 -8.23 10.65
CA ASN A 27 -0.53 -9.14 11.73
C ASN A 27 -1.38 -8.42 12.78
N LYS A 28 -1.04 -7.18 13.15
CA LYS A 28 -1.86 -6.39 14.06
C LYS A 28 -3.26 -6.16 13.49
N ARG A 29 -3.35 -5.72 12.23
CA ARG A 29 -4.64 -5.51 11.54
C ARG A 29 -5.45 -6.80 11.44
N PHE A 30 -4.80 -7.92 11.14
CA PHE A 30 -5.47 -9.21 11.08
C PHE A 30 -6.09 -9.58 12.43
N ILE A 31 -5.32 -9.46 13.52
CA ILE A 31 -5.81 -9.77 14.88
C ILE A 31 -7.01 -8.88 15.24
N ASP A 32 -6.89 -7.57 15.00
CA ASP A 32 -7.96 -6.61 15.31
C ASP A 32 -9.25 -6.94 14.54
N ASN A 33 -9.14 -7.19 13.23
CA ASN A 33 -10.30 -7.53 12.41
C ASN A 33 -10.86 -8.91 12.75
N ALA A 34 -10.02 -9.89 13.10
CA ALA A 34 -10.47 -11.22 13.49
C ALA A 34 -11.35 -11.14 14.75
N TYR A 35 -10.95 -10.37 15.75
CA TYR A 35 -11.79 -10.18 16.95
C TYR A 35 -13.13 -9.53 16.64
N VAL A 36 -13.15 -8.47 15.83
CA VAL A 36 -14.39 -7.80 15.43
C VAL A 36 -15.31 -8.75 14.66
N LEU A 37 -14.77 -9.53 13.72
CA LEU A 37 -15.57 -10.50 12.96
C LEU A 37 -16.12 -11.61 13.85
N LEU A 38 -15.30 -12.16 14.75
CA LEU A 38 -15.74 -13.21 15.69
C LEU A 38 -16.83 -12.70 16.64
N GLU A 39 -16.76 -11.45 17.09
CA GLU A 39 -17.80 -10.81 17.90
C GLU A 39 -19.14 -10.71 17.14
N LYS A 40 -19.10 -10.29 15.87
CA LYS A 40 -20.31 -10.22 15.03
C LYS A 40 -20.91 -11.62 14.78
N VAL A 41 -20.07 -12.61 14.48
CA VAL A 41 -20.48 -14.01 14.28
C VAL A 41 -21.10 -14.58 15.55
N TYR A 42 -20.45 -14.38 16.71
CA TYR A 42 -20.97 -14.81 18.00
C TYR A 42 -22.34 -14.22 18.28
N THR A 43 -22.48 -12.90 18.13
CA THR A 43 -23.71 -12.17 18.45
C THR A 43 -24.86 -12.61 17.56
N ALA A 44 -24.60 -12.73 16.25
CA ALA A 44 -25.61 -13.12 15.29
C ALA A 44 -26.03 -14.60 15.44
N LYS A 45 -25.09 -15.52 15.69
CA LYS A 45 -25.42 -16.93 15.96
C LYS A 45 -26.19 -17.10 17.28
N ARG A 46 -25.85 -16.30 18.30
CA ARG A 46 -26.57 -16.36 19.59
C ARG A 46 -28.02 -15.89 19.48
N ALA A 47 -28.27 -14.85 18.70
CA ALA A 47 -29.60 -14.28 18.53
C ALA A 47 -30.52 -15.10 17.62
N ASN A 48 -29.97 -16.00 16.79
CA ASN A 48 -30.73 -16.69 15.74
C ASN A 48 -30.58 -18.21 15.84
N LYS A 49 -31.70 -18.93 15.79
CA LYS A 49 -31.71 -20.42 15.85
C LYS A 49 -31.80 -21.11 14.47
N GLY A 50 -32.09 -20.39 13.39
CA GLY A 50 -32.17 -20.91 12.01
C GLY A 50 -30.90 -20.61 11.19
N VAL A 51 -30.67 -21.30 10.07
CA VAL A 51 -29.40 -21.34 9.31
C VAL A 51 -29.13 -20.09 8.45
N ASP A 52 -30.17 -19.36 8.02
CA ASP A 52 -30.05 -18.18 7.13
C ASP A 52 -29.50 -16.92 7.82
N TRP A 53 -29.16 -17.02 9.10
CA TRP A 53 -28.71 -15.90 9.90
C TRP A 53 -27.42 -15.29 9.34
N TRP A 54 -26.55 -16.08 8.72
CA TRP A 54 -25.29 -15.59 8.15
C TRP A 54 -25.55 -14.57 7.04
N LEU A 55 -26.40 -14.93 6.08
CA LEU A 55 -26.74 -14.08 4.94
C LEU A 55 -27.43 -12.80 5.41
N THR A 56 -28.42 -12.93 6.28
CA THR A 56 -29.27 -11.81 6.71
C THR A 56 -28.57 -10.87 7.70
N ASN A 57 -27.81 -11.41 8.66
CA ASN A 57 -27.22 -10.60 9.73
C ASN A 57 -25.80 -10.13 9.44
N LEU A 58 -25.01 -10.91 8.68
CA LEU A 58 -23.61 -10.58 8.43
C LEU A 58 -23.38 -9.96 7.04
N ILE A 59 -24.14 -10.38 6.03
CA ILE A 59 -23.99 -9.86 4.66
C ILE A 59 -24.96 -8.70 4.39
N GLU A 60 -26.27 -8.92 4.49
CA GLU A 60 -27.27 -7.88 4.15
C GLU A 60 -27.19 -6.67 5.11
N ARG A 61 -26.96 -6.94 6.39
CA ARG A 61 -26.83 -5.92 7.44
C ARG A 61 -25.39 -5.49 7.70
N GLY A 62 -24.43 -5.92 6.88
CA GLY A 62 -23.02 -5.53 7.02
C GLY A 62 -22.88 -4.00 6.98
N GLU A 63 -22.13 -3.43 7.93
CA GLU A 63 -22.03 -1.98 8.09
C GLU A 63 -21.17 -1.41 6.96
N THR A 64 -20.00 -2.03 6.75
CA THR A 64 -19.02 -1.60 5.76
C THR A 64 -18.99 -2.54 4.55
N LYS A 65 -18.55 -2.00 3.41
CA LYS A 65 -18.33 -2.81 2.19
C LYS A 65 -17.36 -3.97 2.43
N ASN A 66 -16.31 -3.74 3.23
CA ASN A 66 -15.33 -4.77 3.54
C ASN A 66 -15.95 -5.91 4.36
N GLU A 67 -16.77 -5.60 5.35
CA GLU A 67 -17.47 -6.61 6.14
C GLU A 67 -18.37 -7.48 5.27
N VAL A 68 -19.21 -6.85 4.43
CA VAL A 68 -20.10 -7.57 3.48
C VAL A 68 -19.30 -8.55 2.63
N LEU A 69 -18.17 -8.08 2.08
CA LEU A 69 -17.31 -8.90 1.22
C LEU A 69 -16.64 -10.02 2.01
N TRP A 70 -16.09 -9.74 3.19
CA TRP A 70 -15.42 -10.75 4.01
C TRP A 70 -16.38 -11.85 4.45
N PHE A 71 -17.57 -11.50 4.97
CA PHE A 71 -18.59 -12.49 5.31
C PHE A 71 -19.17 -13.22 4.10
N GLY A 72 -19.09 -12.60 2.92
CA GLY A 72 -19.36 -13.24 1.63
C GLY A 72 -18.22 -14.12 1.12
N GLY A 73 -17.06 -14.18 1.77
CA GLY A 73 -15.89 -14.91 1.30
C GLY A 73 -15.19 -14.30 0.09
N LEU A 74 -15.29 -12.97 -0.07
CA LEU A 74 -14.81 -12.22 -1.22
C LEU A 74 -13.92 -11.04 -0.78
N ASN A 75 -13.26 -10.41 -1.75
CA ASN A 75 -12.56 -9.15 -1.57
C ASN A 75 -12.94 -8.15 -2.67
N ASN A 76 -12.61 -6.87 -2.44
CA ASN A 76 -13.02 -5.79 -3.34
C ASN A 76 -12.43 -5.93 -4.75
N LYS A 77 -11.21 -6.46 -4.87
CA LYS A 77 -10.53 -6.65 -6.16
C LYS A 77 -11.27 -7.68 -7.01
N THR A 78 -11.67 -8.81 -6.41
CA THR A 78 -12.45 -9.85 -7.09
C THR A 78 -13.76 -9.28 -7.64
N VAL A 79 -14.55 -8.59 -6.80
CA VAL A 79 -15.85 -8.04 -7.23
C VAL A 79 -15.70 -6.97 -8.31
N THR A 80 -14.73 -6.07 -8.15
CA THR A 80 -14.47 -5.01 -9.14
C THR A 80 -14.06 -5.61 -10.49
N ASN A 81 -13.22 -6.65 -10.48
CA ASN A 81 -12.80 -7.31 -11.72
C ASN A 81 -13.95 -8.06 -12.41
N MET A 82 -14.87 -8.65 -11.64
CA MET A 82 -16.03 -9.37 -12.20
C MET A 82 -17.11 -8.44 -12.76
N MET A 83 -17.38 -7.34 -12.06
CA MET A 83 -18.57 -6.50 -12.34
C MET A 83 -18.25 -5.11 -12.86
N GLY A 84 -16.97 -4.72 -12.92
CA GLY A 84 -16.56 -3.35 -13.20
C GLY A 84 -16.97 -2.33 -12.12
N THR A 85 -17.47 -2.80 -10.98
CA THR A 85 -17.97 -1.95 -9.89
C THR A 85 -17.87 -2.65 -8.54
N SER A 86 -17.92 -1.86 -7.46
CA SER A 86 -17.95 -2.36 -6.08
C SER A 86 -19.00 -1.64 -5.25
N ARG A 87 -20.16 -1.33 -5.84
CA ARG A 87 -21.30 -0.76 -5.11
C ARG A 87 -21.80 -1.75 -4.05
N LYS A 88 -22.31 -1.24 -2.92
CA LYS A 88 -22.64 -2.08 -1.75
C LYS A 88 -23.68 -3.14 -2.09
N GLU A 89 -24.68 -2.81 -2.91
CA GLU A 89 -25.75 -3.71 -3.33
C GLU A 89 -25.19 -4.88 -4.14
N VAL A 90 -24.29 -4.59 -5.08
CA VAL A 90 -23.58 -5.61 -5.88
C VAL A 90 -22.72 -6.51 -4.98
N CYS A 91 -22.04 -5.93 -3.98
CA CYS A 91 -21.27 -6.71 -3.02
C CYS A 91 -22.16 -7.63 -2.16
N ILE A 92 -23.35 -7.18 -1.76
CA ILE A 92 -24.33 -8.00 -1.02
C ILE A 92 -24.81 -9.16 -1.89
N GLU A 93 -25.22 -8.89 -3.13
CA GLU A 93 -25.71 -9.92 -4.05
C GLU A 93 -24.66 -11.00 -4.33
N LEU A 94 -23.45 -10.58 -4.72
CA LEU A 94 -22.35 -11.51 -4.99
C LEU A 94 -21.90 -12.24 -3.73
N GLY A 95 -21.84 -11.57 -2.58
CA GLY A 95 -21.50 -12.20 -1.31
C GLY A 95 -22.48 -13.32 -0.94
N LYS A 96 -23.79 -13.07 -1.09
CA LYS A 96 -24.83 -14.08 -0.87
C LYS A 96 -24.71 -15.24 -1.86
N GLN A 97 -24.49 -14.97 -3.14
CA GLN A 97 -24.31 -16.00 -4.16
C GLN A 97 -23.10 -16.87 -3.85
N ASN A 98 -21.96 -16.28 -3.50
CA ASN A 98 -20.73 -17.00 -3.19
C ASN A 98 -20.89 -17.90 -1.96
N VAL A 99 -21.54 -17.43 -0.90
CA VAL A 99 -21.80 -18.26 0.30
C VAL A 99 -22.73 -19.42 -0.01
N LYS A 100 -23.80 -19.20 -0.80
CA LYS A 100 -24.70 -20.28 -1.22
C LYS A 100 -23.97 -21.31 -2.09
N SER A 101 -23.13 -20.87 -3.02
CA SER A 101 -22.29 -21.76 -3.83
C SER A 101 -21.34 -22.58 -2.97
N LEU A 102 -20.68 -21.95 -2.00
CA LEU A 102 -19.79 -22.66 -1.06
C LEU A 102 -20.56 -23.67 -0.22
N GLU A 103 -21.75 -23.32 0.30
CA GLU A 103 -22.60 -24.25 1.05
C GLU A 103 -22.97 -25.49 0.22
N MET A 104 -23.35 -25.32 -1.05
CA MET A 104 -23.66 -26.44 -1.94
C MET A 104 -22.45 -27.35 -2.14
N LEU A 105 -21.27 -26.78 -2.41
CA LEU A 105 -20.03 -27.53 -2.56
C LEU A 105 -19.67 -28.29 -1.27
N ILE A 106 -19.80 -27.66 -0.10
CA ILE A 106 -19.54 -28.34 1.17
C ILE A 106 -20.46 -29.55 1.34
N LYS A 107 -21.75 -29.42 1.03
CA LYS A 107 -22.71 -30.53 1.12
C LYS A 107 -22.42 -31.64 0.12
N GLU A 108 -21.98 -31.31 -1.09
CA GLU A 108 -21.64 -32.27 -2.15
C GLU A 108 -20.39 -33.08 -1.80
N PHE A 109 -19.37 -32.43 -1.23
CA PHE A 109 -18.11 -33.08 -0.86
C PHE A 109 -18.08 -33.66 0.55
N ALA A 110 -19.11 -33.43 1.37
CA ALA A 110 -19.20 -33.97 2.72
C ALA A 110 -19.29 -35.50 2.67
N THR A 111 -18.21 -36.17 3.08
CA THR A 111 -18.15 -37.62 3.22
C THR A 111 -17.61 -37.98 4.60
N ASP A 112 -18.01 -39.13 5.13
CA ASP A 112 -17.56 -39.59 6.45
C ASP A 112 -16.06 -39.90 6.53
N THR A 113 -15.36 -39.90 5.39
CA THR A 113 -13.93 -40.15 5.29
C THR A 113 -13.05 -38.90 5.42
N LEU A 114 -13.63 -37.70 5.38
CA LEU A 114 -12.86 -36.45 5.43
C LEU A 114 -12.77 -35.85 6.84
N PRO A 115 -11.65 -35.20 7.19
CA PRO A 115 -11.55 -34.43 8.44
C PRO A 115 -12.58 -33.29 8.48
N ARG A 116 -13.26 -33.15 9.61
CA ARG A 116 -14.26 -32.08 9.83
C ARG A 116 -13.67 -30.92 10.61
N ILE A 117 -14.11 -29.70 10.28
CA ILE A 117 -13.76 -28.48 11.03
C ILE A 117 -14.99 -28.05 11.83
N LEU A 118 -14.84 -27.98 13.15
CA LEU A 118 -15.86 -27.46 14.06
C LEU A 118 -15.27 -26.30 14.86
N VAL A 119 -15.88 -25.13 14.73
CA VAL A 119 -15.43 -23.91 15.42
C VAL A 119 -16.32 -23.63 16.61
N SER A 120 -15.69 -23.43 17.76
CA SER A 120 -16.32 -22.90 18.97
C SER A 120 -15.80 -21.49 19.23
N ILE A 121 -16.71 -20.54 19.45
CA ILE A 121 -16.38 -19.16 19.83
C ILE A 121 -16.73 -18.99 21.30
N VAL A 122 -15.73 -18.61 22.10
CA VAL A 122 -15.89 -18.33 23.53
C VAL A 122 -15.76 -16.83 23.78
N TRP A 123 -16.77 -16.24 24.37
CA TRP A 123 -16.77 -14.81 24.73
C TRP A 123 -17.50 -14.60 26.05
N LYS A 124 -16.89 -13.87 26.98
CA LYS A 124 -17.45 -13.56 28.31
C LYS A 124 -17.95 -14.82 29.07
N ASN A 125 -17.17 -15.90 29.04
CA ASN A 125 -17.46 -17.22 29.63
C ASN A 125 -18.66 -17.97 29.04
N GLU A 126 -19.17 -17.51 27.89
CA GLU A 126 -20.23 -18.18 27.16
C GLU A 126 -19.68 -18.75 25.85
N LYS A 127 -20.25 -19.88 25.41
CA LYS A 127 -19.80 -20.62 24.24
C LYS A 127 -20.91 -20.66 23.19
N VAL A 128 -20.53 -20.39 21.96
CA VAL A 128 -21.37 -20.64 20.77
C VAL A 128 -20.63 -21.63 19.87
N GLU A 129 -21.35 -22.64 19.40
CA GLU A 129 -20.83 -23.65 18.48
C GLU A 129 -21.41 -23.40 17.08
N LEU A 130 -20.52 -23.42 16.09
CA LEU A 130 -20.87 -23.42 14.69
C LEU A 130 -21.01 -24.87 14.20
N ASN A 131 -22.00 -25.12 13.36
CA ASN A 131 -22.04 -26.40 12.64
C ASN A 131 -20.91 -26.48 11.60
N GLU A 132 -20.77 -27.62 10.94
CA GLU A 132 -19.68 -27.87 9.98
C GLU A 132 -19.68 -26.87 8.81
N ILE A 133 -20.85 -26.57 8.25
CA ILE A 133 -21.01 -25.61 7.15
C ILE A 133 -20.63 -24.21 7.62
N GLU A 134 -21.20 -23.76 8.75
CA GLU A 134 -20.92 -22.45 9.35
C GLU A 134 -19.43 -22.30 9.71
N SER A 135 -18.79 -23.36 10.19
CA SER A 135 -17.38 -23.39 10.53
C SER A 135 -16.51 -23.18 9.28
N LEU A 136 -16.82 -23.87 8.19
CA LEU A 136 -16.09 -23.70 6.92
C LEU A 136 -16.34 -22.33 6.28
N ILE A 137 -17.56 -21.81 6.36
CA ILE A 137 -17.87 -20.43 5.92
C ILE A 137 -17.06 -19.41 6.75
N LEU A 138 -16.94 -19.61 8.06
CA LEU A 138 -16.10 -18.76 8.92
C LEU A 138 -14.61 -18.84 8.53
N VAL A 139 -14.08 -20.04 8.26
CA VAL A 139 -12.70 -20.20 7.78
C VAL A 139 -12.46 -19.46 6.46
N ASN A 140 -13.41 -19.56 5.52
CA ASN A 140 -13.34 -18.82 4.27
C ASN A 140 -13.42 -17.30 4.51
N THR A 141 -14.26 -16.86 5.43
CA THR A 141 -14.40 -15.44 5.83
C THR A 141 -13.09 -14.88 6.38
N ILE A 142 -12.45 -15.59 7.32
CA ILE A 142 -11.17 -15.18 7.90
C ILE A 142 -10.08 -15.16 6.83
N SER A 143 -10.09 -16.13 5.90
CA SER A 143 -9.17 -16.17 4.75
C SER A 143 -9.36 -14.97 3.82
N ALA A 144 -10.60 -14.64 3.45
CA ALA A 144 -10.93 -13.49 2.61
C ALA A 144 -10.53 -12.16 3.28
N MET A 145 -10.76 -12.04 4.60
CA MET A 145 -10.29 -10.91 5.40
C MET A 145 -8.76 -10.83 5.39
N LYS A 146 -8.04 -11.94 5.62
CA LYS A 146 -6.57 -11.97 5.62
C LYS A 146 -5.99 -11.50 4.29
N LEU A 147 -6.53 -11.98 3.17
CA LEU A 147 -6.11 -11.57 1.82
C LEU A 147 -6.34 -10.07 1.61
N SER A 148 -7.51 -9.56 2.02
CA SER A 148 -7.83 -8.13 1.93
C SER A 148 -6.89 -7.27 2.77
N VAL A 149 -6.62 -7.67 4.01
CA VAL A 149 -5.70 -6.98 4.93
C VAL A 149 -4.27 -6.99 4.38
N GLN A 150 -3.79 -8.13 3.86
CA GLN A 150 -2.46 -8.23 3.27
C GLN A 150 -2.31 -7.31 2.05
N GLY A 151 -3.20 -7.46 1.06
CA GLY A 151 -3.14 -6.66 -0.16
C GLY A 151 -3.26 -5.16 0.12
N GLY A 152 -4.21 -4.77 0.99
CA GLY A 152 -4.40 -3.39 1.41
C GLY A 152 -3.18 -2.82 2.14
N ALA A 153 -2.60 -3.57 3.08
CA ALA A 153 -1.46 -3.09 3.85
C ALA A 153 -0.19 -2.93 3.01
N TRP A 154 0.11 -3.86 2.09
CA TRP A 154 1.26 -3.70 1.19
C TRP A 154 1.13 -2.47 0.30
N SER A 155 -0.06 -2.25 -0.27
CA SER A 155 -0.31 -1.08 -1.11
C SER A 155 -0.26 0.23 -0.32
N GLU A 156 -0.90 0.29 0.86
CA GLU A 156 -0.93 1.49 1.70
C GLU A 156 0.45 1.84 2.25
N VAL A 157 1.18 0.83 2.77
CA VAL A 157 2.54 1.04 3.27
C VAL A 157 3.48 1.41 2.14
N GLY A 158 3.39 0.77 0.98
CA GLY A 158 4.16 1.14 -0.22
C GLY A 158 3.95 2.61 -0.57
N LYS A 159 2.71 3.00 -0.91
CA LYS A 159 2.39 4.37 -1.32
C LYS A 159 2.80 5.43 -0.30
N LYS A 160 2.55 5.19 0.98
CA LYS A 160 2.91 6.16 2.04
C LYS A 160 4.43 6.24 2.22
N THR A 161 5.11 5.10 2.21
CA THR A 161 6.57 5.05 2.39
C THR A 161 7.31 5.63 1.20
N GLU A 162 6.91 5.32 -0.04
CA GLU A 162 7.61 5.74 -1.26
C GLU A 162 7.75 7.27 -1.33
N LYS A 163 6.66 7.97 -1.05
CA LYS A 163 6.61 9.44 -1.07
C LYS A 163 7.41 10.08 0.07
N GLU A 164 7.22 9.61 1.30
CA GLU A 164 7.96 10.12 2.46
C GLU A 164 9.45 9.78 2.40
N LEU A 165 9.81 8.66 1.76
CA LEU A 165 11.19 8.27 1.49
C LEU A 165 11.85 9.20 0.48
N LEU A 166 11.19 9.53 -0.64
CA LEU A 166 11.71 10.51 -1.60
C LEU A 166 11.95 11.87 -0.93
N TYR A 167 10.97 12.35 -0.16
CA TYR A 167 11.12 13.57 0.62
C TYR A 167 12.31 13.50 1.59
N SER A 168 12.43 12.39 2.32
CA SER A 168 13.55 12.18 3.25
C SER A 168 14.91 12.18 2.56
N ILE A 169 15.02 11.54 1.40
CA ILE A 169 16.25 11.53 0.60
C ILE A 169 16.61 12.95 0.17
N PHE A 170 15.64 13.74 -0.30
CA PHE A 170 15.87 15.12 -0.74
C PHE A 170 16.30 16.04 0.39
N GLU A 171 15.67 15.93 1.56
CA GLU A 171 16.05 16.69 2.75
C GLU A 171 17.46 16.31 3.23
N LEU A 172 17.78 15.02 3.28
CA LEU A 172 19.12 14.54 3.65
C LEU A 172 20.21 15.02 2.69
N LEU A 173 19.90 15.13 1.40
CA LEU A 173 20.79 15.66 0.37
C LEU A 173 20.72 17.19 0.24
N GLY A 174 19.90 17.88 1.03
CA GLY A 174 19.75 19.33 1.00
C GLY A 174 19.25 19.88 -0.34
N VAL A 175 18.45 19.10 -1.08
CA VAL A 175 17.79 19.58 -2.30
C VAL A 175 16.85 20.72 -1.91
N LYS A 176 16.89 21.84 -2.62
CA LYS A 176 16.01 22.97 -2.31
C LYS A 176 14.55 22.56 -2.54
N PRO A 177 13.61 22.86 -1.63
CA PRO A 177 12.19 22.52 -1.81
C PRO A 177 11.56 23.07 -3.09
N THR A 178 12.12 24.16 -3.65
CA THR A 178 11.64 24.74 -4.91
C THR A 178 12.07 23.97 -6.16
N GLN A 179 12.97 23.00 -6.03
CA GLN A 179 13.53 22.23 -7.14
C GLN A 179 12.83 20.90 -7.34
N TYR A 180 11.86 20.50 -6.52
CA TYR A 180 11.15 19.25 -6.75
C TYR A 180 9.63 19.38 -6.58
N VAL A 181 8.93 18.39 -7.12
CA VAL A 181 7.50 18.18 -6.92
C VAL A 181 7.31 16.69 -6.64
N LEU A 182 6.60 16.35 -5.57
CA LEU A 182 6.29 14.96 -5.17
C LEU A 182 4.79 14.65 -5.22
N VAL A 183 3.94 15.64 -5.55
CA VAL A 183 2.49 15.49 -5.58
C VAL A 183 2.03 15.40 -7.04
N PHE A 184 1.54 14.24 -7.46
CA PHE A 184 1.12 14.00 -8.85
C PHE A 184 0.10 15.03 -9.37
N GLU A 185 -0.95 15.34 -8.59
CA GLU A 185 -1.95 16.35 -8.96
C GLU A 185 -1.33 17.73 -9.23
N GLU A 186 -0.26 18.06 -8.52
CA GLU A 186 0.48 19.30 -8.77
C GLU A 186 1.30 19.23 -10.05
N MET A 187 1.96 18.09 -10.29
CA MET A 187 2.69 17.86 -11.54
C MET A 187 1.76 18.02 -12.74
N LYS A 188 0.56 17.45 -12.66
CA LYS A 188 -0.49 17.56 -13.68
C LYS A 188 -0.96 19.00 -13.84
N ARG A 189 -1.24 19.72 -12.75
CA ARG A 189 -1.62 21.14 -12.78
C ARG A 189 -0.56 22.02 -13.42
N LYS A 190 0.73 21.69 -13.26
CA LYS A 190 1.85 22.40 -13.88
C LYS A 190 2.13 21.95 -15.33
N GLY A 191 1.39 20.97 -15.85
CA GLY A 191 1.61 20.40 -17.19
C GLY A 191 2.93 19.64 -17.31
N LEU A 192 3.51 19.17 -16.18
CA LEU A 192 4.77 18.41 -16.17
C LEU A 192 4.56 16.95 -16.55
N VAL A 193 3.33 16.45 -16.35
CA VAL A 193 2.89 15.09 -16.68
C VAL A 193 1.46 15.16 -17.19
N GLU A 194 1.09 14.22 -18.06
CA GLU A 194 -0.28 14.08 -18.55
C GLU A 194 -1.14 13.27 -17.56
N ASN A 195 -1.55 12.05 -17.96
CA ASN A 195 -2.31 11.12 -17.12
C ASN A 195 -1.43 10.03 -16.51
N ARG A 196 -0.11 10.17 -16.57
CA ARG A 196 0.86 9.17 -16.09
C ARG A 196 1.38 9.57 -14.72
N GLU A 197 1.08 8.76 -13.71
CA GLU A 197 1.53 8.98 -12.32
C GLU A 197 3.05 8.75 -12.22
N ILE A 198 3.78 9.79 -11.82
CA ILE A 198 5.23 9.77 -11.57
C ILE A 198 5.43 10.13 -10.09
N ASP A 199 6.34 9.43 -9.41
CA ASP A 199 6.53 9.57 -7.95
C ASP A 199 7.25 10.87 -7.57
N GLY A 200 8.15 11.37 -8.43
CA GLY A 200 8.84 12.64 -8.21
C GLY A 200 9.38 13.28 -9.48
N ILE A 201 9.45 14.61 -9.49
CA ILE A 201 10.17 15.38 -10.50
C ILE A 201 11.15 16.30 -9.80
N ILE A 202 12.39 16.39 -10.29
CA ILE A 202 13.41 17.31 -9.82
C ILE A 202 13.98 18.15 -10.95
N PHE A 203 14.21 19.43 -10.71
CA PHE A 203 14.71 20.40 -11.68
C PHE A 203 16.18 20.70 -11.45
N SER A 204 16.95 20.80 -12.53
CA SER A 204 18.31 21.34 -12.50
C SER A 204 18.34 22.76 -11.93
N ASP A 205 19.50 23.21 -11.47
CA ASP A 205 19.68 24.53 -10.87
C ASP A 205 19.27 25.69 -11.80
N ASP A 206 19.39 25.48 -13.12
CA ASP A 206 18.99 26.43 -14.17
C ASP A 206 17.54 26.23 -14.66
N ASN A 207 16.81 25.26 -14.11
CA ASN A 207 15.47 24.82 -14.53
C ASN A 207 15.32 24.39 -16.00
N ARG A 208 16.42 24.06 -16.69
CA ARG A 208 16.35 23.59 -18.09
C ARG A 208 16.08 22.10 -18.22
N ARG A 209 16.35 21.32 -17.18
CA ARG A 209 16.09 19.88 -17.15
C ARG A 209 15.11 19.54 -16.02
N ALA A 210 14.18 18.64 -16.32
CA ALA A 210 13.28 18.04 -15.35
C ALA A 210 13.51 16.53 -15.37
N LEU A 211 14.08 16.00 -14.30
CA LEU A 211 14.35 14.58 -14.15
C LEU A 211 13.13 13.92 -13.50
N GLN A 212 12.62 12.86 -14.13
CA GLN A 212 11.53 12.05 -13.61
C GLN A 212 12.10 10.92 -12.76
N ILE A 213 11.49 10.72 -11.60
CA ILE A 213 11.89 9.73 -10.61
C ILE A 213 10.69 8.81 -10.36
N GLU A 214 10.94 7.52 -10.53
CA GLU A 214 10.04 6.46 -10.08
C GLU A 214 10.65 5.80 -8.84
N LEU A 215 9.84 5.52 -7.82
CA LEU A 215 10.24 4.76 -6.65
C LEU A 215 9.25 3.62 -6.43
N LYS A 216 9.76 2.39 -6.36
CA LYS A 216 8.95 1.21 -6.02
C LYS A 216 9.60 0.39 -4.92
N LEU A 217 8.91 0.21 -3.81
CA LEU A 217 9.37 -0.62 -2.68
C LEU A 217 8.90 -2.07 -2.84
N LEU A 218 9.17 -2.67 -4.00
CA LEU A 218 8.76 -4.03 -4.32
C LEU A 218 9.99 -4.89 -4.60
N GLY A 219 9.87 -6.18 -4.29
CA GLY A 219 11.00 -7.12 -4.33
C GLY A 219 11.11 -7.85 -5.66
N ILE A 220 12.22 -8.57 -5.82
CA ILE A 220 12.63 -9.36 -7.00
C ILE A 220 11.52 -10.24 -7.62
N GLY A 221 10.54 -10.69 -6.83
CA GLY A 221 9.47 -11.57 -7.30
C GLY A 221 8.33 -10.91 -8.08
N ASN A 222 8.40 -9.61 -8.38
CA ASN A 222 7.33 -8.87 -9.08
C ASN A 222 7.87 -8.18 -10.35
N PRO A 223 8.22 -8.95 -11.39
CA PRO A 223 8.80 -8.42 -12.62
C PRO A 223 7.92 -7.38 -13.32
N GLU A 224 6.59 -7.50 -13.22
CA GLU A 224 5.62 -6.64 -13.89
C GLU A 224 5.73 -5.16 -13.48
N ILE A 225 6.20 -4.87 -12.26
CA ILE A 225 6.43 -3.51 -11.78
C ILE A 225 7.68 -2.90 -12.39
N ALA A 226 8.70 -3.73 -12.63
CA ALA A 226 9.88 -3.27 -13.34
C ALA A 226 9.50 -2.94 -14.78
N ASP A 227 8.72 -3.78 -15.45
CA ASP A 227 8.23 -3.51 -16.81
C ASP A 227 7.47 -2.19 -16.90
N GLU A 228 6.65 -1.87 -15.89
CA GLU A 228 5.96 -0.59 -15.79
C GLU A 228 6.94 0.59 -15.69
N ALA A 229 7.94 0.52 -14.82
CA ALA A 229 8.98 1.55 -14.70
C ALA A 229 9.82 1.70 -15.99
N LEU A 230 10.16 0.58 -16.63
CA LEU A 230 10.89 0.54 -17.90
C LEU A 230 10.08 1.16 -19.04
N ALA A 231 8.78 0.88 -19.11
CA ALA A 231 7.88 1.45 -20.11
C ALA A 231 7.72 2.96 -19.95
N ARG A 232 7.82 3.47 -18.71
CA ARG A 232 7.73 4.91 -18.40
C ARG A 232 8.98 5.69 -18.81
N LYS A 233 10.14 5.04 -18.96
CA LYS A 233 11.42 5.67 -19.36
C LYS A 233 11.81 6.87 -18.49
N VAL A 234 11.66 6.72 -17.17
CA VAL A 234 12.10 7.73 -16.20
C VAL A 234 13.62 7.88 -16.20
N ASP A 235 14.13 9.02 -15.74
CA ASP A 235 15.57 9.26 -15.66
C ASP A 235 16.22 8.45 -14.52
N LEU A 236 15.51 8.33 -13.40
CA LEU A 236 15.95 7.60 -12.21
C LEU A 236 14.86 6.66 -11.71
N PHE A 237 15.21 5.38 -11.56
CA PHE A 237 14.37 4.36 -10.95
C PHE A 237 14.98 3.87 -9.64
N LEU A 238 14.31 4.18 -8.54
CA LEU A 238 14.67 3.75 -7.19
C LEU A 238 13.86 2.51 -6.82
N ILE A 239 14.52 1.43 -6.41
CA ILE A 239 13.87 0.13 -6.20
C ILE A 239 14.41 -0.55 -4.94
N ASP A 240 13.62 -1.36 -4.22
CA ASP A 240 14.16 -2.16 -3.10
C ASP A 240 15.22 -3.15 -3.60
N ARG A 241 14.84 -4.03 -4.55
CA ARG A 241 15.76 -4.93 -5.27
C ARG A 241 15.22 -5.29 -6.65
N LEU A 242 16.12 -5.52 -7.59
CA LEU A 242 15.79 -5.91 -8.96
C LEU A 242 16.64 -7.08 -9.44
N THR A 243 16.17 -7.82 -10.45
CA THR A 243 17.00 -8.88 -11.05
C THR A 243 18.13 -8.28 -11.89
N PRO A 244 19.30 -8.94 -12.02
CA PRO A 244 20.38 -8.45 -12.89
C PRO A 244 19.95 -8.26 -14.35
N MET A 245 19.04 -9.12 -14.84
CA MET A 245 18.47 -9.02 -16.19
C MET A 245 17.73 -7.70 -16.38
N MET A 246 16.87 -7.33 -15.45
CA MET A 246 16.07 -6.11 -15.53
C MET A 246 16.90 -4.84 -15.34
N ILE A 247 17.96 -4.91 -14.52
CA ILE A 247 18.94 -3.81 -14.41
C ILE A 247 19.62 -3.57 -15.77
N GLU A 248 19.97 -4.64 -16.48
CA GLU A 248 20.57 -4.55 -17.81
C GLU A 248 19.58 -4.02 -18.86
N GLU A 249 18.29 -4.39 -18.77
CA GLU A 249 17.24 -3.83 -19.64
C GLU A 249 17.01 -2.34 -19.38
N ALA A 250 16.97 -1.92 -18.11
CA ALA A 250 16.90 -0.51 -17.74
C ALA A 250 18.08 0.28 -18.33
N ARG A 251 19.29 -0.29 -18.24
CA ARG A 251 20.50 0.32 -18.80
C ARG A 251 20.40 0.52 -20.31
N LYS A 252 19.86 -0.45 -21.06
CA LYS A 252 19.62 -0.33 -22.51
C LYS A 252 18.62 0.77 -22.85
N LEU A 253 17.70 1.09 -21.93
CA LEU A 253 16.73 2.18 -22.06
C LEU A 253 17.25 3.52 -21.51
N ASN A 254 18.52 3.61 -21.10
CA ASN A 254 19.14 4.77 -20.44
C ASN A 254 18.46 5.18 -19.13
N ILE A 255 17.83 4.24 -18.43
CA ILE A 255 17.23 4.47 -17.12
C ILE A 255 18.29 4.18 -16.05
N ARG A 256 18.58 5.16 -15.17
CA ARG A 256 19.47 4.91 -14.03
C ARG A 256 18.70 4.13 -12.97
N VAL A 257 19.11 2.90 -12.67
CA VAL A 257 18.56 2.12 -11.55
C VAL A 257 19.46 2.25 -10.34
N ILE A 258 18.87 2.50 -9.16
CA ILE A 258 19.57 2.45 -7.87
C ILE A 258 18.76 1.54 -6.93
N GLU A 259 19.40 0.47 -6.48
CA GLU A 259 18.82 -0.42 -5.47
C GLU A 259 19.00 0.20 -4.08
N LEU A 260 17.89 0.48 -3.41
CA LEU A 260 17.84 1.05 -2.06
C LEU A 260 18.36 0.08 -1.01
N ARG A 261 18.36 -1.24 -1.28
CA ARG A 261 19.02 -2.23 -0.43
C ARG A 261 20.54 -2.29 -0.64
N SER A 262 21.15 -1.14 -0.89
CA SER A 262 22.58 -0.90 -0.97
C SER A 262 22.98 0.11 0.10
N LYS A 263 24.08 -0.14 0.82
CA LYS A 263 24.63 0.83 1.78
C LYS A 263 25.10 2.13 1.12
N ASN A 264 25.29 2.12 -0.19
CA ASN A 264 25.74 3.26 -0.98
C ASN A 264 24.60 3.97 -1.71
N ALA A 265 23.34 3.53 -1.57
CA ALA A 265 22.21 4.06 -2.34
C ALA A 265 22.13 5.60 -2.28
N LEU A 266 22.28 6.18 -1.09
CA LEU A 266 22.22 7.64 -0.93
C LEU A 266 23.40 8.37 -1.62
N PHE A 267 24.58 7.77 -1.65
CA PHE A 267 25.74 8.30 -2.39
C PHE A 267 25.51 8.21 -3.91
N GLU A 268 24.94 7.11 -4.39
CA GLU A 268 24.62 6.96 -5.82
C GLU A 268 23.55 7.97 -6.27
N ILE A 269 22.55 8.24 -5.43
CA ILE A 269 21.55 9.28 -5.70
C ILE A 269 22.22 10.66 -5.72
N TYR A 270 23.10 10.95 -4.75
CA TYR A 270 23.90 12.18 -4.73
C TYR A 270 24.69 12.37 -6.02
N ASP A 271 25.42 11.35 -6.49
CA ASP A 271 26.21 11.45 -7.72
C ASP A 271 25.34 11.62 -8.95
N PHE A 272 24.21 10.91 -9.03
CA PHE A 272 23.25 11.07 -10.12
C PHE A 272 22.72 12.51 -10.20
N LEU A 273 22.28 13.08 -9.08
CA LEU A 273 21.75 14.45 -9.04
C LEU A 273 22.82 15.48 -9.40
N ARG A 274 24.04 15.32 -8.89
CA ARG A 274 25.17 16.22 -9.19
C ARG A 274 25.53 16.24 -10.67
N VAL A 275 25.54 15.07 -11.33
CA VAL A 275 25.82 14.97 -12.78
C VAL A 275 24.75 15.66 -13.63
N HIS A 276 23.55 15.83 -13.10
CA HIS A 276 22.44 16.52 -13.76
C HIS A 276 22.23 17.96 -13.27
N ASP A 277 23.30 18.59 -12.76
CA ASP A 277 23.32 20.01 -12.39
C ASP A 277 22.30 20.37 -11.30
N VAL A 278 22.08 19.47 -10.34
CA VAL A 278 21.30 19.73 -9.13
C VAL A 278 22.26 19.97 -7.96
N THR A 279 22.16 21.13 -7.30
CA THR A 279 22.92 21.41 -6.08
C THR A 279 22.46 20.47 -4.95
N VAL A 280 23.38 19.61 -4.49
CA VAL A 280 23.15 18.66 -3.39
C VAL A 280 24.33 18.60 -2.43
N ASN A 281 24.05 18.28 -1.18
CA ASN A 281 25.03 18.04 -0.13
C ASN A 281 25.48 16.59 -0.15
N LYS A 282 26.80 16.37 -0.02
CA LYS A 282 27.35 15.02 0.10
C LYS A 282 26.85 14.39 1.41
N PRO A 283 26.29 13.17 1.37
CA PRO A 283 25.85 12.50 2.59
C PRO A 283 27.06 12.21 3.48
N ASN A 284 27.10 12.76 4.69
CA ASN A 284 28.22 12.58 5.62
C ASN A 284 27.71 12.49 7.07
N LYS A 285 28.09 11.43 7.79
CA LYS A 285 27.72 11.18 9.19
C LYS A 285 26.23 11.37 9.51
N ILE A 286 25.35 10.80 8.67
CA ILE A 286 23.90 10.85 8.89
C ILE A 286 23.53 9.88 10.01
N ASP A 287 22.76 10.36 11.00
CA ASP A 287 22.15 9.51 12.02
C ASP A 287 20.68 9.33 11.66
N PHE A 288 20.37 8.33 10.83
CA PHE A 288 19.00 8.09 10.37
C PHE A 288 17.99 7.94 11.50
N LYS A 289 18.41 7.44 12.68
CA LYS A 289 17.49 7.28 13.82
C LYS A 289 17.07 8.61 14.43
N LYS A 290 17.92 9.62 14.34
CA LYS A 290 17.63 10.98 14.77
C LYS A 290 17.01 11.81 13.65
N ASP A 291 17.63 11.80 12.48
CA ASP A 291 17.33 12.73 11.39
C ASP A 291 15.98 12.40 10.72
N ILE A 292 15.64 11.12 10.53
CA ILE A 292 14.40 10.74 9.84
C ILE A 292 13.16 11.17 10.64
N PRO A 293 13.01 10.90 11.94
CA PRO A 293 11.89 11.43 12.71
C PRO A 293 11.72 12.95 12.59
N GLU A 294 12.80 13.73 12.72
CA GLU A 294 12.77 15.20 12.61
C GLU A 294 12.36 15.67 11.20
N ILE A 295 12.79 14.96 10.16
CA ILE A 295 12.40 15.24 8.77
C ILE A 295 10.91 14.95 8.57
N LEU A 296 10.43 13.79 9.05
CA LEU A 296 9.03 13.38 8.88
C LEU A 296 8.06 14.27 9.68
N GLU A 297 8.48 14.86 10.80
CA GLU A 297 7.69 15.86 11.51
C GLU A 297 7.45 17.14 10.69
N LYS A 298 8.40 17.48 9.81
CA LYS A 298 8.26 18.62 8.88
C LYS A 298 7.45 18.25 7.64
N TYR A 299 7.33 16.96 7.33
CA TYR A 299 6.56 16.49 6.19
C TYR A 299 5.08 16.76 6.43
N ASN A 300 4.50 17.63 5.62
CA ASN A 300 3.07 17.91 5.64
C ASN A 300 2.60 18.10 4.20
N GLU A 301 1.75 17.18 3.74
CA GLU A 301 1.21 17.18 2.38
C GLU A 301 0.36 18.42 2.08
N GLU A 302 -0.31 18.99 3.08
CA GLU A 302 -1.08 20.23 2.94
C GLU A 302 -0.15 21.46 2.88
N LEU A 303 0.97 21.46 3.62
CA LEU A 303 1.96 22.54 3.52
C LEU A 303 2.71 22.52 2.18
N GLU A 304 2.92 21.36 1.56
CA GLU A 304 3.41 21.30 0.18
C GLU A 304 2.39 21.94 -0.79
N ARG A 305 1.08 21.72 -0.59
CA ARG A 305 0.03 22.43 -1.36
C ARG A 305 -0.01 23.94 -1.06
N ASP A 306 0.22 24.37 0.18
CA ASP A 306 0.07 25.76 0.63
C ASP A 306 1.30 26.66 0.43
N ARG A 307 2.53 26.10 0.49
CA ARG A 307 3.78 26.79 0.08
C ARG A 307 3.69 27.35 -1.34
N ILE A 308 2.83 26.76 -2.16
CA ILE A 308 2.56 27.15 -3.55
C ILE A 308 1.56 28.31 -3.63
N LEU A 309 0.50 28.31 -2.82
CA LEU A 309 -0.51 29.38 -2.79
C LEU A 309 0.10 30.73 -2.43
N GLN A 310 1.07 30.74 -1.51
CA GLN A 310 1.82 31.95 -1.16
C GLN A 310 2.75 32.44 -2.30
N LYS A 311 3.25 31.54 -3.16
CA LYS A 311 4.15 31.87 -4.27
C LYS A 311 3.39 32.38 -5.50
N VAL A 312 2.21 31.84 -5.79
CA VAL A 312 1.29 32.36 -6.83
C VAL A 312 0.82 33.76 -6.47
N LYS A 313 0.44 34.02 -5.21
CA LYS A 313 0.10 35.38 -4.74
C LYS A 313 1.27 36.36 -4.90
N LYS A 314 2.51 35.94 -4.62
CA LYS A 314 3.72 36.79 -4.81
C LYS A 314 4.03 37.10 -6.27
N LEU A 315 3.67 36.22 -7.22
CA LEU A 315 3.86 36.45 -8.66
C LEU A 315 2.74 37.33 -9.25
N CYS A 316 1.50 37.19 -8.78
CA CYS A 316 0.38 38.04 -9.20
C CYS A 316 0.47 39.48 -8.63
N LEU A 317 1.20 39.69 -7.53
CA LEU A 317 1.45 41.01 -6.95
C LEU A 317 2.67 41.74 -7.54
N LYS A 318 3.51 41.07 -8.34
CA LYS A 318 4.64 41.68 -9.06
C LYS A 318 4.28 42.17 -10.48
N ASN A 319 3.09 41.81 -10.98
CA ASN A 319 2.56 42.21 -12.27
C ASN A 319 1.35 43.17 -12.13
N LYS A 320 1.32 43.96 -11.04
CA LYS A 320 0.40 45.09 -10.89
C LYS A 320 1.20 46.37 -10.66
#